data_AF-A0A941C7F8-F1
#
_entry.id   AF-A0A941C7F8-F1
#
_cell.length_a   1.000
_cell.length_b   1.000
_cell.length_c   1.000
_cell.angle_alpha   90.00
_cell.angle_beta   90.00
_cell.angle_gamma   90.00
#
_symmetry.space_group_name_H-M   'P 1'
#
loop_
_entity.id
_entity.type
_entity.pdbx_description
1 polymer ?
#
loop_
_entity_poly.entity_id
_entity_poly.type
_entity_poly.pdbx_seq_one_letter_code
_entity_poly.pdbx_strand_id
1 'polypeptide(L)'
;MTILKIIVYIIGSLILLAILFIGLIKLLVYLGDRGAERKGRKYCELRGYTFKKVEAFPNHYGLYFKKGGMHFYSSFHYERNGSLTWIKGSPEEKIEARLRKKEETKSKTKVQ
;
A
#
# COMPACT_ATOMS: atom_id res chain seq x y z
N MET A 1 -4.24 40.37 -37.37
CA MET A 1 -3.98 40.51 -35.92
C MET A 1 -4.87 39.64 -35.03
N THR A 2 -6.13 39.36 -35.40
CA THR A 2 -7.09 38.54 -34.63
C THR A 2 -6.74 37.06 -34.58
N ILE A 3 -6.32 36.46 -35.70
CA ILE A 3 -5.98 35.03 -35.79
C ILE A 3 -4.76 34.69 -34.91
N LEU A 4 -3.74 35.55 -34.91
CA LEU A 4 -2.54 35.35 -34.08
C LEU A 4 -2.88 35.37 -32.57
N LYS A 5 -3.78 36.27 -32.14
CA LYS A 5 -4.26 36.32 -30.76
C LYS A 5 -5.00 35.04 -30.38
N ILE A 6 -5.85 34.52 -31.27
CA ILE A 6 -6.58 33.26 -31.06
C ILE A 6 -5.61 32.08 -30.89
N ILE A 7 -4.58 31.98 -31.74
CA ILE A 7 -3.55 30.93 -31.64
C ILE A 7 -2.83 31.00 -30.29
N VAL A 8 -2.43 32.20 -29.85
CA VAL A 8 -1.77 32.40 -28.55
C VAL A 8 -2.69 31.99 -27.39
N TYR A 9 -3.99 32.33 -27.43
CA TYR A 9 -4.94 31.88 -26.41
C TYR A 9 -5.11 30.36 -26.37
N ILE A 10 -5.18 29.70 -27.53
CA ILE A 10 -5.30 28.24 -27.61
C ILE A 10 -4.05 27.58 -27.01
N ILE A 11 -2.85 28.01 -27.41
CA ILE A 11 -1.59 27.46 -26.89
C ILE A 11 -1.48 27.69 -25.38
N GLY A 12 -1.80 28.89 -24.91
CA GLY A 12 -1.79 29.21 -23.47
C GLY A 12 -2.78 28.34 -22.68
N SER A 13 -3.98 28.10 -23.20
CA SER A 13 -4.98 27.25 -22.56
C SER A 13 -4.55 25.78 -22.50
N LEU A 14 -3.87 25.27 -23.54
CA LEU A 14 -3.36 23.91 -23.59
C LEU A 14 -2.25 23.69 -22.55
N ILE A 15 -1.36 24.66 -22.38
CA ILE A 15 -0.29 24.60 -21.37
C ILE A 15 -0.91 24.58 -19.96
N LEU A 16 -1.90 25.44 -19.70
CA LEU A 16 -2.59 25.48 -18.41
C LEU A 16 -3.30 24.15 -18.12
N LEU A 17 -3.97 23.57 -19.12
CA LEU A 17 -4.62 22.26 -19.02
C LEU A 17 -3.61 21.15 -18.71
N ALA A 18 -2.44 21.15 -19.36
CA ALA A 18 -1.40 20.16 -19.11
C ALA A 18 -0.88 20.23 -17.66
N ILE A 19 -0.66 21.44 -17.12
CA ILE A 19 -0.21 21.64 -15.74
C ILE A 19 -1.27 21.14 -14.75
N LEU A 20 -2.55 21.49 -14.97
CA LEU A 20 -3.65 21.02 -14.13
C LEU A 20 -3.79 19.50 -14.17
N PHE A 21 -3.62 18.89 -15.34
CA PHE A 21 -3.71 17.44 -15.49
C PHE A 21 -2.60 16.71 -14.73
N ILE A 22 -1.37 17.19 -14.80
CA ILE A 22 -0.24 16.64 -14.02
C ILE A 22 -0.49 16.78 -12.52
N GLY A 23 -1.03 17.92 -12.08
CA GLY A 23 -1.42 18.14 -10.69
C GLY A 23 -2.49 17.16 -10.20
N LEU A 24 -3.51 16.93 -11.03
CA LEU A 24 -4.61 16.01 -10.72
C LEU A 24 -4.13 14.56 -10.59
N ILE A 25 -3.23 14.09 -11.47
CA ILE A 25 -2.66 12.74 -11.37
C ILE A 25 -1.93 12.56 -10.04
N LYS A 26 -1.10 13.53 -9.64
CA LYS A 26 -0.39 13.47 -8.34
C LYS A 26 -1.36 13.42 -7.16
N LEU A 27 -2.45 14.19 -7.22
CA LEU A 27 -3.48 14.17 -6.18
C LEU A 27 -4.17 12.80 -6.09
N LEU A 28 -4.51 12.19 -7.23
CA LEU A 28 -5.14 10.86 -7.25
C LEU A 28 -4.22 9.77 -6.68
N VAL A 29 -2.93 9.80 -7.02
CA VAL A 29 -1.93 8.88 -6.44
C VAL A 29 -1.87 9.05 -4.92
N TYR A 30 -1.77 10.30 -4.44
CA TYR A 30 -1.74 10.60 -3.01
C TYR A 30 -2.98 10.10 -2.26
N LEU A 31 -4.17 10.28 -2.86
CA LEU A 31 -5.43 9.78 -2.28
C LEU A 31 -5.47 8.24 -2.25
N GLY A 32 -4.94 7.57 -3.27
CA GLY A 32 -4.81 6.12 -3.33
C GLY A 32 -3.94 5.57 -2.18
N ASP A 33 -2.77 6.17 -1.97
CA ASP A 33 -1.84 5.77 -0.91
C ASP A 33 -2.45 5.93 0.49
N ARG A 34 -3.17 7.04 0.73
CA ARG A 34 -3.93 7.23 1.98
C ARG A 34 -5.03 6.19 2.16
N GLY A 35 -5.71 5.80 1.09
CA GLY A 35 -6.73 4.76 1.11
C GLY A 35 -6.15 3.40 1.54
N ALA A 36 -5.03 3.01 0.95
CA ALA A 36 -4.30 1.79 1.29
C ALA A 36 -3.82 1.79 2.74
N GLU A 37 -3.27 2.91 3.23
CA GLU A 37 -2.84 3.04 4.62
C GLU A 37 -4.01 2.86 5.60
N ARG A 38 -5.13 3.55 5.35
CA ARG A 38 -6.33 3.48 6.20
C ARG A 38 -6.88 2.07 6.28
N LYS A 39 -6.89 1.35 5.16
CA LYS A 39 -7.37 -0.04 5.09
C LYS A 39 -6.41 -1.01 5.74
N GLY A 40 -5.10 -0.85 5.54
CA GLY A 40 -4.07 -1.65 6.23
C GLY A 40 -4.13 -1.48 7.75
N ARG A 41 -4.31 -0.24 8.22
CA ARG A 41 -4.53 0.06 9.65
C ARG A 41 -5.78 -0.62 10.19
N LYS A 42 -6.92 -0.46 9.51
CA LYS A 42 -8.19 -1.09 9.92
C LYS A 42 -8.08 -2.62 9.94
N TYR A 43 -7.37 -3.21 8.97
CA TYR A 43 -7.11 -4.65 8.95
C TYR A 43 -6.34 -5.10 10.19
N CYS A 44 -5.27 -4.38 10.56
CA CYS A 44 -4.52 -4.66 11.78
C CYS A 44 -5.39 -4.54 13.04
N GLU A 45 -6.18 -3.47 13.15
CA GLU A 45 -7.08 -3.25 14.30
C GLU A 45 -8.08 -4.39 14.48
N LEU A 46 -8.75 -4.81 13.39
CA LEU A 46 -9.73 -5.89 13.41
C LEU A 46 -9.14 -7.25 13.79
N ARG A 47 -7.83 -7.45 13.57
CA ARG A 47 -7.13 -8.70 13.86
C ARG A 47 -6.31 -8.65 15.14
N GLY A 48 -6.33 -7.55 15.89
CA GLY A 48 -5.53 -7.36 17.10
C GLY A 48 -4.02 -7.28 16.81
N TYR A 49 -3.63 -6.81 15.63
CA TYR A 49 -2.24 -6.58 15.26
C TYR A 49 -1.83 -5.14 15.56
N THR A 50 -0.58 -4.93 15.97
CA THR A 50 -0.05 -3.56 16.09
C THR A 50 0.37 -3.07 14.70
N PHE A 51 -0.38 -2.10 14.16
CA PHE A 51 -0.01 -1.43 12.92
C PHE A 51 1.33 -0.70 13.06
N LYS A 52 2.19 -0.79 12.04
CA LYS A 52 3.43 0.02 11.96
C LYS A 52 3.40 1.01 10.82
N LYS A 53 3.31 0.53 9.58
CA LYS A 53 3.27 1.38 8.40
C LYS A 53 2.73 0.61 7.20
N VAL A 54 2.22 1.36 6.22
CA VAL A 54 2.08 0.89 4.84
C VAL A 54 3.14 1.58 4.00
N GLU A 55 3.82 0.82 3.16
CA GLU A 55 4.81 1.33 2.21
C GLU A 55 4.32 1.09 0.79
N ALA A 56 4.36 2.12 -0.05
CA ALA A 56 3.95 2.03 -1.45
C ALA A 56 5.13 1.55 -2.31
N PHE A 57 4.92 0.50 -3.09
CA PHE A 57 5.83 0.02 -4.12
C PHE A 57 5.21 0.24 -5.50
N PRO A 58 5.98 0.22 -6.60
CA PRO A 58 5.48 0.55 -7.94
C PRO A 58 4.21 -0.19 -8.37
N ASN A 59 4.00 -1.44 -7.91
CA ASN A 59 2.87 -2.28 -8.30
C ASN A 59 2.00 -2.77 -7.13
N HIS A 60 2.40 -2.52 -5.88
CA HIS A 60 1.71 -3.08 -4.71
C HIS A 60 2.03 -2.28 -3.44
N TYR A 61 1.36 -2.62 -2.34
CA TYR A 61 1.61 -2.04 -1.02
C TYR A 61 2.20 -3.08 -0.08
N GLY A 62 3.05 -2.65 0.84
CA GLY A 62 3.61 -3.45 1.90
C GLY A 62 3.02 -3.06 3.25
N LEU A 63 2.32 -3.99 3.93
CA LEU A 63 1.84 -3.82 5.29
C LEU A 63 2.87 -4.36 6.29
N TYR A 64 3.37 -3.47 7.14
CA TYR A 64 4.23 -3.82 8.27
C TYR A 64 3.42 -3.79 9.57
N PHE A 65 3.48 -4.88 10.34
CA PHE A 65 2.70 -5.03 11.57
C PHE A 65 3.41 -5.90 12.60
N LYS A 66 2.95 -5.87 13.86
CA LYS A 66 3.42 -6.75 14.92
C LYS A 66 2.31 -7.62 15.49
N LYS A 67 2.66 -8.85 15.89
CA LYS A 67 1.81 -9.74 16.68
C LYS A 67 2.68 -10.51 17.67
N GLY A 68 2.30 -10.52 18.95
CA GLY A 68 3.03 -11.23 20.01
C GLY A 68 4.52 -10.84 20.10
N GLY A 69 4.83 -9.55 19.96
CA GLY A 69 6.20 -9.03 19.97
C GLY A 69 7.02 -9.27 18.69
N MET A 70 6.54 -10.10 17.76
CA MET A 70 7.21 -10.39 16.50
C MET A 70 6.78 -9.43 15.40
N HIS A 71 7.72 -9.08 14.51
CA HIS A 71 7.48 -8.24 13.35
C HIS A 71 7.15 -9.09 12.12
N PHE A 72 6.15 -8.65 11.36
CA PHE A 72 5.67 -9.28 10.14
C PHE A 72 5.51 -8.28 9.01
N TYR A 73 5.57 -8.81 7.79
CA TYR A 73 5.45 -8.07 6.55
C TYR A 73 4.58 -8.84 5.56
N SER A 74 3.54 -8.19 5.03
CA SER A 74 2.68 -8.76 3.99
C SER A 74 2.47 -7.77 2.86
N SER A 75 2.60 -8.24 1.62
CA SER A 75 2.37 -7.45 0.42
C SER A 75 0.92 -7.59 -0.02
N PHE A 76 0.29 -6.54 -0.53
CA PHE A 76 -1.10 -6.57 -1.00
C PHE A 76 -1.34 -5.57 -2.14
N HIS A 77 -2.34 -5.84 -2.97
CA HIS A 77 -2.94 -4.87 -3.87
C HIS A 77 -4.14 -4.19 -3.20
N TYR A 78 -4.28 -2.89 -3.44
CA TYR A 78 -5.43 -2.12 -3.03
C TYR A 78 -6.32 -1.88 -4.24
N GLU A 79 -7.50 -2.49 -4.25
CA GLU A 79 -8.43 -2.37 -5.38
C GLU A 79 -9.35 -1.14 -5.24
N ARG A 80 -9.92 -0.69 -6.36
CA ARG A 80 -10.84 0.47 -6.40
C ARG A 80 -12.10 0.29 -5.54
N ASN A 81 -12.55 -0.95 -5.35
CA ASN A 81 -13.67 -1.29 -4.45
C ASN A 81 -13.28 -1.20 -2.95
N GLY A 82 -12.02 -0.91 -2.64
CA GLY A 82 -11.49 -0.83 -1.29
C GLY A 82 -11.17 -2.18 -0.65
N SER A 83 -11.07 -3.25 -1.44
CA SER A 83 -10.62 -4.59 -1.02
C SER A 83 -9.08 -4.65 -0.93
N LEU A 84 -8.59 -5.64 -0.20
CA LEU A 84 -7.17 -5.94 -0.02
C LEU A 84 -6.90 -7.34 -0.56
N THR A 85 -6.05 -7.45 -1.58
CA THR A 85 -5.70 -8.73 -2.19
C THR A 85 -4.24 -9.05 -1.86
N TRP A 86 -4.00 -10.07 -1.03
CA TRP A 86 -2.65 -10.39 -0.54
C TRP A 86 -1.77 -11.06 -1.60
N ILE A 87 -0.49 -10.68 -1.59
CA ILE A 87 0.53 -11.16 -2.51
C ILE A 87 1.55 -11.97 -1.70
N LYS A 88 1.82 -13.21 -2.14
CA LYS A 88 2.74 -14.15 -1.47
C LYS A 88 2.33 -14.46 -0.03
N GLY A 89 1.05 -14.77 0.15
CA GLY A 89 0.46 -15.28 1.38
C GLY A 89 -0.09 -14.18 2.30
N SER A 90 -1.19 -14.52 2.96
CA SER A 90 -1.88 -13.64 3.89
C SER A 90 -1.04 -13.36 5.16
N PRO A 91 -1.32 -12.26 5.88
CA PRO A 91 -0.75 -12.00 7.21
C PRO A 91 -0.82 -13.21 8.13
N GLU A 92 -1.96 -13.91 8.13
CA GLU A 92 -2.23 -15.09 8.94
C GLU A 92 -1.30 -16.25 8.58
N GLU A 93 -1.19 -16.59 7.30
CA GLU A 93 -0.28 -17.64 6.82
C GLU A 93 1.18 -17.37 7.22
N LYS A 94 1.62 -16.12 7.13
CA LYS A 94 2.99 -15.73 7.51
C LYS A 94 3.24 -15.83 9.00
N ILE A 95 2.23 -15.51 9.81
CA ILE A 95 2.29 -15.69 11.26
C ILE A 95 2.41 -17.17 11.60
N GLU A 96 1.51 -18.00 11.06
CA GLU A 96 1.47 -19.44 11.33
C GLU A 96 2.75 -20.14 10.91
N ALA A 97 3.26 -19.85 9.71
CA ALA A 97 4.52 -20.41 9.22
C ALA A 97 5.71 -20.09 10.14
N ARG A 98 5.72 -18.89 10.74
CA ARG A 98 6.81 -18.48 11.65
C ARG A 98 6.66 -19.08 13.04
N LEU A 99 5.43 -19.27 13.52
CA LEU A 99 5.15 -19.96 14.78
C LEU A 99 5.57 -21.43 14.70
N ARG A 100 5.18 -22.15 13.62
CA ARG A 100 5.59 -23.55 13.39
C ARG A 100 7.10 -23.73 13.39
N LYS A 101 7.84 -22.88 12.67
CA LYS A 101 9.33 -22.92 12.67
C LYS A 101 9.93 -22.76 14.07
N LYS A 102 9.32 -21.93 14.93
CA LYS A 102 9.80 -21.70 16.30
C LYS A 102 9.58 -22.94 17.17
N GLU A 103 8.47 -23.64 17.00
CA GLU A 103 8.15 -24.88 17.71
C GLU A 103 9.07 -26.03 17.28
N GLU A 104 9.29 -26.20 15.97
CA GLU A 104 10.24 -27.20 15.44
C GLU A 104 11.66 -26.97 15.97
N THR A 105 12.10 -25.71 16.01
CA THR A 105 13.44 -25.37 16.52
C THR A 105 13.55 -25.70 18.01
N LYS A 106 12.54 -25.34 18.82
CA LYS A 106 12.52 -25.69 20.26
C LYS A 106 12.50 -27.20 20.50
N SER A 107 11.76 -27.96 19.68
CA SER A 107 11.69 -29.42 19.80
C SER A 107 13.05 -30.06 19.51
N LYS A 108 13.83 -29.52 18.56
CA LYS A 108 15.18 -30.03 18.26
C LYS A 108 16.20 -29.71 19.35
N THR A 109 16.09 -28.55 20.00
CA THR A 109 17.01 -28.16 21.08
C THR A 109 16.76 -28.91 22.39
N LYS A 110 15.57 -29.49 22.60
CA LYS A 110 15.22 -30.21 23.84
C LYS A 110 15.64 -31.69 23.83
N VAL A 111 16.16 -32.19 22.71
CA VAL A 111 16.57 -33.60 22.52
C VAL A 111 18.11 -33.74 22.49
N GLN A 112 18.85 -32.65 22.76
CA GLN A 112 20.30 -32.67 23.01
C GLN A 112 20.61 -32.45 24.48
#